data_AF-A0A3D2L5Q1-F1
#
_entry.id   AF-A0A3D2L5Q1-F1
#
_cell.length_a   1.000
_cell.length_b   1.000
_cell.length_c   1.000
_cell.angle_alpha   90.00
_cell.angle_beta   90.00
_cell.angle_gamma   90.00
#
_symmetry.space_group_name_H-M   'P 1'
#
loop_
_entity.id
_entity.type
_entity.pdbx_description
1 polymer ?
#
loop_
_entity_poly.entity_id
_entity_poly.type
_entity_poly.pdbx_seq_one_letter_code
_entity_poly.pdbx_strand_id
1 'polypeptide(L)'
;MQNALANPLRLLLQLCMSDFLDFQTLQRPKSPNTYLVAPAGFADQASPDEEGPIFFCSTDSLFSQVEALVAMRKDWRLKALDAQAGRISFIAV
;
A
#
# COMPACT_ATOMS: atom_id res chain seq x y z
N MET A 1 28.77 25.23 -5.28
CA MET A 1 28.19 24.32 -6.29
C MET A 1 29.00 23.03 -6.28
N GLN A 2 28.55 21.98 -5.57
CA GLN A 2 29.06 20.62 -5.76
C GLN A 2 27.87 19.69 -5.73
N ASN A 3 27.58 19.13 -6.91
CA ASN A 3 26.46 18.27 -7.19
C ASN A 3 26.58 16.94 -6.47
N ALA A 4 25.42 16.49 -6.02
CA ALA A 4 25.07 15.13 -5.63
C ALA A 4 25.84 14.03 -6.39
N LEU A 5 26.69 13.29 -5.68
CA LEU A 5 26.97 11.90 -6.01
C LEU A 5 25.98 11.03 -5.24
N ALA A 6 24.74 10.97 -5.74
CA ALA A 6 23.79 9.96 -5.32
C ALA A 6 24.33 8.59 -5.76
N ASN A 7 24.74 7.79 -4.77
CA ASN A 7 25.24 6.44 -4.95
C ASN A 7 24.32 5.61 -5.88
N PRO A 8 24.81 4.99 -6.97
CA PRO A 8 23.97 4.19 -7.88
C PRO A 8 23.28 3.01 -7.17
N LEU A 9 23.84 2.50 -6.07
CA LEU A 9 23.16 1.52 -5.20
C LEU A 9 21.90 2.08 -4.54
N ARG A 10 21.87 3.38 -4.20
CA ARG A 10 20.69 4.04 -3.63
C ARG A 10 19.58 4.22 -4.67
N LEU A 11 19.96 4.44 -5.94
CA LEU A 11 19.01 4.51 -7.06
C LEU A 11 18.44 3.12 -7.40
N LEU A 12 19.27 2.08 -7.35
CA LEU A 12 18.86 0.68 -7.54
C LEU A 12 18.00 0.16 -6.39
N LEU A 13 18.29 0.54 -5.14
CA LEU A 13 17.45 0.24 -3.98
C LEU A 13 16.10 1.00 -4.03
N GLN A 14 16.06 2.21 -4.59
CA GLN A 14 14.80 2.90 -4.91
C GLN A 14 13.99 2.23 -6.03
N LEU A 15 14.60 1.40 -6.86
CA LEU A 15 13.94 0.68 -7.96
C LEU A 15 13.46 -0.73 -7.58
N CYS A 16 13.83 -1.24 -6.40
CA CYS A 16 13.15 -2.39 -5.80
C CYS A 16 11.83 -1.95 -5.14
N MET A 17 11.04 -1.12 -5.84
CA MET A 17 9.68 -0.79 -5.42
C MET A 17 8.86 -2.06 -5.57
N SER A 18 8.73 -2.81 -4.49
CA SER A 18 7.62 -3.74 -4.31
C SER A 18 6.34 -2.99 -4.72
N ASP A 19 5.47 -3.62 -5.51
CA ASP A 19 4.15 -3.06 -5.85
C ASP A 19 3.28 -2.79 -4.60
N PHE A 20 3.74 -3.27 -3.45
CA PHE A 20 3.18 -3.06 -2.12
C PHE A 20 4.08 -2.19 -1.25
N LEU A 21 3.44 -1.25 -0.55
CA LEU A 21 4.06 -0.44 0.50
C LEU A 21 4.33 -1.30 1.74
N ASP A 22 5.44 -1.03 2.41
CA ASP A 22 5.67 -1.48 3.77
C ASP A 22 5.11 -0.43 4.75
N PHE A 23 3.98 -0.74 5.38
CA PHE A 23 3.30 0.17 6.30
C PHE A 23 4.07 0.44 7.59
N GLN A 24 4.99 -0.45 8.01
CA GLN A 24 5.77 -0.25 9.24
C GLN A 24 6.85 0.82 9.06
N THR A 25 7.37 0.95 7.84
CA THR A 25 8.42 1.92 7.48
C THR A 25 7.88 3.08 6.65
N LEU A 26 6.56 3.11 6.41
CA LEU A 26 5.90 4.11 5.56
C LEU A 26 6.10 5.52 6.11
N GLN A 27 6.72 6.37 5.30
CA GLN A 27 6.78 7.82 5.52
C GLN A 27 5.77 8.48 4.58
N ARG A 28 4.72 9.10 5.13
CA ARG A 28 3.67 9.73 4.31
C ARG A 28 4.24 10.93 3.54
N PRO A 29 4.01 11.02 2.22
CA PRO A 29 4.37 12.21 1.48
C PRO A 29 3.49 13.39 1.96
N LYS A 30 4.08 14.58 2.03
CA LYS A 30 3.39 15.82 2.46
C LYS A 30 2.45 16.41 1.38
N SER A 31 2.27 15.70 0.26
CA SER A 31 1.41 16.14 -0.83
C SER A 31 -0.07 16.02 -0.42
N PRO A 32 -0.94 16.93 -0.90
CA PRO A 32 -2.38 16.73 -0.74
C PRO A 32 -2.80 15.40 -1.41
N ASN A 33 -3.89 14.80 -0.92
CA ASN A 33 -4.50 13.55 -1.41
C ASN A 33 -3.87 12.23 -0.90
N THR A 34 -3.32 12.21 0.31
CA THR A 34 -2.93 10.95 0.98
C THR A 34 -3.91 10.64 2.11
N TYR A 35 -4.52 9.46 2.08
CA TYR A 35 -5.38 8.99 3.14
C TYR A 35 -4.97 7.56 3.53
N LEU A 36 -4.72 7.33 4.81
CA LEU A 36 -4.22 6.08 5.36
C LEU A 36 -5.18 5.58 6.44
N VAL A 37 -5.66 4.35 6.23
CA VAL A 37 -6.45 3.62 7.22
C VAL A 37 -5.65 2.41 7.66
N ALA A 38 -5.46 2.25 8.97
CA ALA A 38 -4.74 1.10 9.53
C ALA A 38 -5.25 0.78 10.94
N PRO A 39 -5.15 -0.47 11.40
CA PRO A 39 -5.40 -0.80 12.80
C PRO A 39 -4.47 -0.03 13.74
N ALA A 40 -4.96 0.32 14.93
CA ALA A 40 -4.15 0.95 15.97
C ALA A 40 -2.88 0.13 16.26
N GLY A 41 -1.72 0.77 16.34
CA GLY A 41 -0.44 0.12 16.60
C GLY A 41 0.27 -0.46 15.37
N PHE A 42 -0.40 -0.55 14.21
CA PHE A 42 0.20 -1.21 13.04
C PHE A 42 1.11 -0.28 12.21
N ALA A 43 0.70 0.99 12.05
CA ALA A 43 1.38 1.98 11.22
C ALA A 43 1.55 3.32 11.94
N ASP A 44 1.76 3.31 13.27
CA ASP A 44 1.78 4.50 14.12
C ASP A 44 2.79 5.57 13.64
N GLN A 45 3.93 5.14 13.11
CA GLN A 45 4.95 6.03 12.53
C GLN A 45 4.41 6.87 11.37
N ALA A 46 3.46 6.32 10.61
CA ALA A 46 2.80 7.00 9.52
C ALA A 46 1.61 7.85 9.98
N SER A 47 1.19 7.78 11.25
CA SER A 47 0.02 8.50 11.79
C SER A 47 -1.23 8.32 10.91
N PRO A 48 -1.89 7.15 10.95
CA PRO A 48 -3.10 6.88 10.16
C PRO A 48 -4.19 7.94 10.42
N ASP A 49 -4.96 8.24 9.38
CA ASP A 49 -6.06 9.20 9.48
C ASP A 49 -7.27 8.57 10.20
N GLU A 50 -7.49 7.26 10.01
CA GLU A 50 -8.56 6.49 10.66
C GLU A 50 -8.14 5.05 11.00
N GLU A 51 -8.88 4.45 11.92
CA GLU A 51 -8.79 3.02 12.24
C GLU A 51 -9.49 2.16 11.18
N GLY A 52 -8.89 1.01 10.86
CA GLY A 52 -9.48 0.06 9.93
C GLY A 52 -10.78 -0.59 10.44
N PRO A 53 -11.77 -0.82 9.56
CA PRO A 53 -12.99 -1.52 9.95
C PRO A 53 -12.70 -2.97 10.38
N ILE A 54 -13.45 -3.45 11.38
CA ILE A 54 -13.38 -4.83 11.84
C ILE A 54 -14.38 -5.68 11.04
N PHE A 55 -13.89 -6.72 10.36
CA PHE A 55 -14.71 -7.65 9.60
C PHE A 55 -14.90 -8.96 10.37
N PHE A 56 -16.15 -9.43 10.45
CA PHE A 56 -16.51 -10.71 11.08
C PHE A 56 -16.39 -11.88 10.10
N CYS A 57 -15.23 -12.03 9.46
CA CYS A 57 -14.91 -13.12 8.55
C CYS A 57 -13.43 -13.50 8.63
N SER A 58 -13.04 -14.60 8.00
CA SER A 58 -11.61 -14.98 7.91
C SER A 58 -10.85 -14.05 6.96
N THR A 59 -9.53 -13.95 7.17
CA THR A 59 -8.63 -13.17 6.31
C THR A 59 -8.74 -13.60 4.85
N ASP A 60 -8.76 -14.91 4.57
CA ASP A 60 -8.87 -15.45 3.19
C ASP A 60 -10.20 -15.08 2.54
N SER A 61 -11.29 -15.11 3.31
CA SER A 61 -12.62 -14.72 2.83
C SER A 61 -12.69 -13.23 2.54
N LEU A 62 -12.13 -12.39 3.41
CA LEU A 62 -12.04 -10.95 3.17
C LEU A 62 -11.21 -10.64 1.93
N PHE A 63 -10.03 -11.26 1.80
CA PHE A 63 -9.15 -11.08 0.66
C PHE A 63 -9.86 -11.43 -0.65
N SER A 64 -10.49 -12.60 -0.72
CA SER A 64 -11.23 -13.08 -1.90
C SER A 64 -12.38 -12.13 -2.27
N GLN A 65 -13.08 -11.58 -1.28
CA GLN A 65 -14.16 -10.60 -1.51
C GLN A 65 -13.63 -9.27 -2.06
N VAL A 66 -12.50 -8.77 -1.54
CA VAL A 66 -11.89 -7.52 -2.04
C VAL A 66 -11.32 -7.73 -3.44
N GLU A 67 -10.66 -8.86 -3.71
CA GLU A 67 -10.18 -9.22 -5.04
C GLU A 67 -11.34 -9.26 -6.06
N ALA A 68 -12.45 -9.92 -5.72
CA ALA A 68 -13.63 -9.96 -6.55
C ALA A 68 -14.22 -8.56 -6.79
N LEU A 69 -14.29 -7.72 -5.76
CA LEU A 69 -14.75 -6.34 -5.88
C LEU A 69 -13.89 -5.56 -6.89
N VAL A 70 -12.56 -5.64 -6.78
CA VAL A 70 -11.64 -4.97 -7.71
C VAL A 70 -11.84 -5.48 -9.14
N ALA A 71 -12.01 -6.80 -9.33
CA ALA A 71 -12.22 -7.40 -10.65
C ALA A 71 -13.57 -7.02 -11.29
N MET A 72 -14.61 -6.77 -10.48
CA MET A 72 -15.94 -6.37 -10.97
C MET A 72 -16.00 -4.92 -11.46
N ARG A 73 -15.06 -4.07 -11.05
CA ARG A 73 -15.01 -2.64 -11.38
C ARG A 73 -14.28 -2.41 -12.70
N LYS A 74 -15.02 -2.06 -13.76
CA LYS A 74 -14.46 -1.81 -15.11
C LYS A 74 -13.53 -0.59 -15.18
N ASP A 75 -13.73 0.34 -14.25
CA ASP A 75 -12.95 1.56 -14.08
C ASP A 75 -11.70 1.34 -13.21
N TRP A 76 -11.47 0.13 -12.69
CA TRP A 76 -10.32 -0.14 -11.84
C TRP A 76 -9.29 -1.00 -12.56
N ARG A 77 -8.02 -0.81 -12.23
CA ARG A 77 -6.91 -1.59 -12.77
C ARG A 77 -6.10 -2.17 -11.61
N LEU A 78 -6.07 -3.50 -11.55
CA LEU A 78 -5.17 -4.24 -10.68
C LEU A 78 -3.71 -3.99 -11.11
N LYS A 79 -2.87 -3.65 -10.14
CA LYS A 79 -1.42 -3.43 -10.33
C LYS A 79 -0.63 -4.65 -9.88
N ALA A 80 -0.95 -5.17 -8.70
CA ALA A 80 -0.34 -6.37 -8.16
C ALA A 80 -1.28 -7.07 -7.16
N LEU A 81 -1.04 -8.37 -7.00
CA LEU A 81 -1.78 -9.25 -6.10
C LEU A 81 -0.79 -10.21 -5.42
N ASP A 82 -0.82 -10.28 -4.09
CA ASP A 82 -0.08 -11.25 -3.29
C ASP A 82 -1.06 -11.88 -2.30
N ALA A 83 -1.65 -13.01 -2.71
CA ALA A 83 -2.62 -13.74 -1.91
C ALA A 83 -2.00 -14.39 -0.67
N GLN A 84 -0.72 -14.74 -0.70
CA GLN A 84 -0.05 -15.37 0.43
C GLN A 84 0.17 -14.36 1.57
N ALA A 85 0.55 -13.12 1.22
CA ALA A 85 0.72 -12.04 2.19
C ALA A 85 -0.55 -11.22 2.43
N GLY A 86 -1.65 -11.50 1.73
CA GLY A 86 -2.92 -10.79 1.85
C GLY A 86 -2.88 -9.34 1.34
N ARG A 87 -2.13 -9.06 0.26
CA ARG A 87 -1.91 -7.69 -0.26
C ARG A 87 -2.49 -7.51 -1.65
N ILE A 88 -3.17 -6.38 -1.87
CA ILE A 88 -3.78 -6.01 -3.15
C ILE A 88 -3.38 -4.56 -3.47
N SER A 89 -2.87 -4.33 -4.68
CA SER A 89 -2.52 -3.00 -5.19
C SER A 89 -3.32 -2.74 -6.45
N PHE A 90 -4.11 -1.68 -6.48
CA PHE A 90 -4.95 -1.31 -7.63
C PHE A 90 -5.13 0.21 -7.70
N ILE A 91 -5.57 0.69 -8.86
CA ILE A 91 -5.92 2.10 -9.07
C ILE A 91 -7.33 2.20 -9.65
N ALA A 92 -8.09 3.20 -9.25
CA ALA A 92 -9.28 3.65 -9.98
C ALA A 92 -8.83 4.61 -11.08
N VAL A 93 -9.40 4.48 -12.29
CA VAL A 93 -8.98 5.15 -13.52
C VAL A 93 -10.10 5.96 -14.13
#